data_AF-A0A6A3HF72-F1
#
_entry.id   AF-A0A6A3HF72-F1
#
_cell.length_a   1.000
_cell.length_b   1.000
_cell.length_c   1.000
_cell.angle_alpha   90.00
_cell.angle_beta   90.00
_cell.angle_gamma   90.00
#
_symmetry.space_group_name_H-M   'P 1'
#
loop_
_entity.id
_entity.type
_entity.pdbx_description
1 polymer ?
#
loop_
_entity_poly.entity_id
_entity_poly.type
_entity_poly.pdbx_seq_one_letter_code
_entity_poly.pdbx_strand_id
1 'polypeptide(L)' 'MNRSLVDMARCMLYDEDIGKKWWAEAVNTSAWNINRIPNTVTVKTPYEIVYHKKP' A
#
# COMPACT_ATOMS: atom_id res chain seq x y z
N MET A 1 6.59 8.29 4.01
CA MET A 1 5.67 7.15 3.81
C MET A 1 4.27 7.59 3.37
N ASN A 2 3.71 8.66 3.96
CA ASN A 2 2.37 9.15 3.61
C ASN A 2 2.21 9.52 2.12
N ARG A 3 3.25 10.10 1.49
CA ARG A 3 3.22 10.41 0.06
C ARG A 3 3.06 9.17 -0.83
N SER A 4 3.89 8.14 -0.63
CA SER A 4 3.84 6.90 -1.42
C SER A 4 2.48 6.18 -1.31
N LEU A 5 1.86 6.23 -0.13
CA LEU A 5 0.53 5.66 0.12
C LEU A 5 -0.56 6.37 -0.69
N VAL A 6 -0.56 7.71 -0.64
CA VAL A 6 -1.52 8.55 -1.37
C VAL A 6 -1.31 8.45 -2.89
N ASP A 7 -0.06 8.42 -3.33
CA ASP A 7 0.28 8.28 -4.75
C ASP A 7 -0.18 6.92 -5.30
N MET A 8 0.04 5.83 -4.56
CA MET A 8 -0.45 4.49 -4.93
C MET A 8 -1.98 4.45 -5.01
N ALA A 9 -2.69 5.03 -4.03
CA ALA A 9 -4.15 5.08 -4.04
C ALA A 9 -4.69 5.88 -5.23
N ARG A 10 -4.04 6.99 -5.59
CA ARG A 10 -4.40 7.78 -6.78
C ARG A 10 -4.14 7.00 -8.07
N CYS A 11 -3.01 6.31 -8.17
CA CYS A 11 -2.71 5.46 -9.32
C CYS A 11 -3.77 4.37 -9.50
N MET A 12 -4.16 3.66 -8.43
CA MET A 12 -5.21 2.64 -8.49
C MET A 12 -6.55 3.20 -8.99
N LEU A 13 -6.96 4.36 -8.48
CA LEU A 13 -8.22 4.99 -8.90
C LEU A 13 -8.17 5.47 -10.36
N TYR A 14 -7.01 5.94 -10.82
CA TYR A 14 -6.83 6.41 -12.19
C TYR A 14 -6.76 5.25 -13.20
N ASP A 15 -6.02 4.19 -12.86
CA ASP A 15 -5.75 3.06 -13.75
C ASP A 15 -7.00 2.22 -14.03
N GLU A 16 -7.82 2.00 -13.01
CA GLU A 16 -9.05 1.21 -13.09
C GLU A 16 -10.31 2.05 -13.41
N ASP A 17 -10.15 3.36 -13.68
CA ASP A 17 -11.23 4.36 -13.83
C ASP A 17 -12.29 4.28 -12.70
N ILE A 18 -11.81 3.98 -11.48
CA ILE A 18 -12.66 3.79 -10.33
C ILE A 18 -13.05 5.16 -9.76
N GLY A 19 -14.36 5.39 -9.63
CA GLY A 19 -14.88 6.64 -9.08
C GLY A 19 -14.35 6.95 -7.67
N LYS A 20 -14.16 8.24 -7.38
CA LYS A 20 -13.62 8.76 -6.10
C LYS A 20 -14.32 8.26 -4.83
N LYS A 21 -15.54 7.73 -4.94
CA LYS A 21 -16.27 7.10 -3.84
C LYS A 21 -15.50 5.94 -3.18
N TRP A 22 -14.61 5.28 -3.93
CA TRP A 22 -13.79 4.16 -3.46
C TRP A 22 -12.43 4.60 -2.89
N TRP A 23 -12.27 5.89 -2.59
CA TRP A 23 -11.02 6.42 -2.05
C TRP A 23 -10.56 5.69 -0.78
N ALA A 24 -11.48 5.36 0.12
CA ALA A 24 -11.16 4.66 1.37
C ALA A 24 -10.58 3.26 1.09
N GLU A 25 -11.21 2.50 0.21
CA GLU A 25 -10.76 1.17 -0.22
C GLU A 25 -9.41 1.25 -0.95
N ALA A 26 -9.23 2.22 -1.86
CA ALA A 26 -7.96 2.41 -2.56
C ALA A 26 -6.80 2.69 -1.60
N VAL A 27 -7.04 3.52 -0.58
CA VAL A 27 -6.06 3.81 0.47
C VAL A 27 -5.78 2.58 1.34
N ASN A 28 -6.81 1.83 1.73
CA ASN A 28 -6.65 0.60 2.51
C ASN A 28 -5.84 -0.47 1.74
N THR A 29 -6.14 -0.67 0.47
CA THR A 29 -5.41 -1.60 -0.41
C THR A 29 -3.96 -1.15 -0.59
N SER A 30 -3.73 0.16 -0.76
CA SER A 30 -2.38 0.72 -0.83
C SER A 30 -1.58 0.49 0.46
N ALA A 31 -2.20 0.69 1.62
CA ALA A 31 -1.59 0.40 2.92
C ALA A 31 -1.23 -1.09 3.06
N TRP A 32 -2.14 -1.97 2.65
CA TRP A 32 -1.91 -3.42 2.68
C TRP A 32 -0.71 -3.82 1.83
N ASN A 33 -0.63 -3.32 0.60
CA ASN A 33 0.49 -3.58 -0.32
C ASN A 33 1.83 -3.06 0.24
N ILE A 34 1.89 -1.80 0.66
CA ILE A 34 3.13 -1.18 1.17
C ILE A 34 3.65 -1.93 2.40
N ASN A 35 2.76 -2.45 3.25
CA ASN A 35 3.18 -3.17 4.45
C ASN A 35 3.65 -4.60 4.17
N ARG A 36 3.28 -5.20 3.04
CA ARG A 36 3.50 -6.63 2.75
C ARG A 36 4.42 -6.90 1.58
N ILE A 37 4.80 -5.88 0.83
CA ILE A 37 5.76 -5.97 -0.26
C ILE A 37 7.13 -5.53 0.26
N PRO A 38 8.20 -6.30 0.03
CA PRO A 38 9.56 -5.89 0.41
C PRO A 38 9.97 -4.69 -0.45
N ASN A 39 10.70 -3.75 0.15
CA ASN A 39 11.25 -2.61 -0.58
C ASN A 39 12.76 -2.81 -0.81
N THR A 40 13.35 -1.99 -1.67
CA THR A 40 14.77 -2.09 -2.01
C THR A 40 15.72 -1.83 -0.85
N VAL A 41 15.23 -1.27 0.26
CA VAL A 41 16.02 -0.94 1.46
C VAL A 41 16.13 -2.14 2.39
N THR A 42 15.11 -2.99 2.48
CA THR A 42 15.08 -4.13 3.40
C THR A 42 14.51 -5.39 2.76
N VAL A 43 15.21 -6.52 2.95
CA VAL A 43 14.74 -7.84 2.49
C VAL A 43 13.44 -8.26 3.18
N LYS A 44 13.23 -7.82 4.43
CA LYS A 44 12.00 -8.05 5.19
C LYS A 44 10.95 -6.97 4.88
N THR A 45 9.70 -7.39 4.84
CA THR A 45 8.54 -6.51 4.71
C THR A 45 8.29 -5.73 6.01
N PRO A 46 7.67 -4.53 5.97
CA PRO A 46 7.27 -3.82 7.18
C PRO A 46 6.42 -4.67 8.13
N TYR A 47 5.53 -5.51 7.59
CA TYR A 47 4.71 -6.45 8.38
C TYR A 47 5.58 -7.43 9.16
N GLU A 48 6.61 -8.03 8.55
CA GLU A 48 7.52 -8.95 9.24
C GLU A 48 8.36 -8.26 10.31
N ILE A 49 8.72 -7.00 10.09
CA ILE A 49 9.49 -6.22 11.05
C ILE A 49 8.66 -5.92 12.29
N VAL A 50 7.39 -5.54 12.11
CA VAL A 50 6.50 -5.14 13.21
C VAL A 50 5.91 -6.36 13.94
N TYR A 51 5.45 -7.37 13.22
CA TYR A 51 4.74 -8.51 13.79
C TYR A 51 5.61 -9.75 13.99
N HIS A 52 6.86 -9.72 13.54
CA HIS A 52 7.81 -10.85 13.61
C HIS A 52 7.26 -12.15 12.99
N LYS A 53 6.32 -12.03 12.05
CA LYS A 53 5.64 -13.11 11.35
C LYS A 53 5.62 -12.82 9.86
N LYS A 54 5.73 -13.86 9.02
CA LYS A 54 5.50 -13.73 7.58
C LYS A 54 4.06 -13.26 7.29
N PRO A 55 3.86 -12.37 6.30
CA PRO A 55 2.55 -11.81 5.97
C PRO A 55 1.53 -12.86 5.51
#